data_AF-A0A935D4M6-F1
#
_entry.id   AF-A0A935D4M6-F1
#
_cell.length_a   1.000
_cell.length_b   1.000
_cell.length_c   1.000
_cell.angle_alpha   90.00
_cell.angle_beta   90.00
_cell.angle_gamma   90.00
#
_symmetry.space_group_name_H-M   'P 1'
#
loop_
_entity.id
_entity.type
_entity.pdbx_description
1 polymer ?
#
loop_
_entity_poly.entity_id
_entity_poly.type
_entity_poly.pdbx_seq_one_letter_code
_entity_poly.pdbx_strand_id
1 'polypeptide(L)'
;MIAPPTVDGGTAFKLERAPADLWRVELRELVALVRGGKALPPTVTFTDADGVILTAHLLRGNSGAVTLTFADGAQLELYGWGGFAVLIAKASVVWSGALRDWMTTWFDRASWLLAGSQCPDPESAAALGWRTRNLELCADFTGLEFVEGDVGRFVGPRGGAKRIDSHGFKPHGSVETIELGKRRRDALSIGTHDKTQKLRRDKQQPAQSVYSPTWHRHGWDGVARVRRVEVRANGRALRLRGAHPPVTLDLTNPATLLDDRALGQFWRHATRRLRLVGPGRFGNATDLRHAPTDPRWVDVQEVGGPALPGILVVDRTEARRLEGAELRRRDGSALVKALARSVGRSPAPDLQAGIERVVAEAVVHPDFKNLVAAARERRYDVLGSTIQAPPAGQPGASALACTQGVPQWAEIFGVG
;
A
#
# COMPACT_ATOMS: atom_id res chain seq x y z
N MET A 1 8.78 -13.03 -26.15
CA MET A 1 8.20 -11.82 -25.51
C MET A 1 7.61 -10.97 -26.62
N ILE A 2 6.45 -10.34 -26.39
CA ILE A 2 5.78 -9.44 -27.36
C ILE A 2 5.38 -8.09 -26.73
N ALA A 3 5.82 -7.78 -25.50
CA ALA A 3 5.85 -6.44 -24.95
C ALA A 3 6.84 -6.37 -23.76
N PRO A 4 7.69 -5.34 -23.67
CA PRO A 4 8.57 -5.11 -22.51
C PRO A 4 7.75 -4.70 -21.26
N PRO A 5 8.37 -4.63 -20.07
CA PRO A 5 7.68 -4.23 -18.85
C PRO A 5 7.15 -2.80 -19.01
N THR A 6 5.84 -2.67 -19.08
CA THR A 6 5.15 -1.40 -19.32
C THR A 6 4.19 -1.15 -18.16
N VAL A 7 4.00 0.13 -17.80
CA VAL A 7 2.95 0.51 -16.85
C VAL A 7 1.60 0.06 -17.42
N ASP A 8 0.75 -0.55 -16.59
CA ASP A 8 -0.61 -0.96 -16.96
C ASP A 8 -1.64 -0.01 -16.34
N GLY A 9 -2.88 -0.15 -16.81
CA GLY A 9 -4.03 0.50 -16.20
C GLY A 9 -4.20 0.10 -14.73
N GLY A 10 -4.67 1.03 -13.91
CA GLY A 10 -4.81 0.82 -12.46
C GLY A 10 -3.61 1.32 -11.64
N THR A 11 -2.55 1.78 -12.32
CA THR A 11 -1.52 2.62 -11.69
C THR A 11 -2.17 3.91 -11.20
N ALA A 12 -1.91 4.23 -9.92
CA ALA A 12 -2.62 5.26 -9.19
C ALA A 12 -1.67 6.18 -8.43
N PHE A 13 -1.96 7.46 -8.48
CA PHE A 13 -1.23 8.54 -7.83
C PHE A 13 -2.09 9.14 -6.74
N LYS A 14 -1.53 9.34 -5.55
CA LYS A 14 -2.23 9.89 -4.40
C LYS A 14 -1.64 11.24 -4.03
N LEU A 15 -2.51 12.20 -3.74
CA LEU A 15 -2.16 13.46 -3.13
C LEU A 15 -2.68 13.45 -1.68
N GLU A 16 -1.78 13.25 -0.70
CA GLU A 16 -2.13 13.13 0.73
C GLU A 16 -2.37 14.47 1.43
N ARG A 17 -1.93 15.57 0.83
CA ARG A 17 -2.06 16.93 1.37
C ARG A 17 -2.89 17.79 0.42
N ALA A 18 -4.10 17.35 0.12
CA ALA A 18 -5.09 18.18 -0.54
C ALA A 18 -6.22 18.47 0.45
N PRO A 19 -6.02 19.38 1.42
CA PRO A 19 -7.10 19.82 2.31
C PRO A 19 -8.35 20.15 1.50
N ALA A 20 -9.50 19.59 1.88
CA ALA A 20 -10.72 19.71 1.08
C ALA A 20 -11.19 21.16 0.94
N ASP A 21 -10.81 22.04 1.86
CA ASP A 21 -11.01 23.48 1.83
C ASP A 21 -10.25 24.19 0.71
N LEU A 22 -9.13 23.62 0.22
CA LEU A 22 -8.40 24.12 -0.94
C LEU A 22 -9.01 23.65 -2.27
N TRP A 23 -9.89 22.64 -2.23
CA TRP A 23 -10.52 22.14 -3.44
C TRP A 23 -11.45 23.20 -4.01
N ARG A 24 -11.54 23.24 -5.33
CA ARG A 24 -12.56 24.03 -6.03
C ARG A 24 -13.96 23.74 -5.45
N VAL A 25 -14.79 24.78 -5.40
CA VAL A 25 -16.11 24.76 -4.75
C VAL A 25 -16.96 23.60 -5.28
N GLU A 26 -16.92 23.40 -6.60
CA GLU A 26 -17.64 22.37 -7.32
C GLU A 26 -17.29 20.96 -6.79
N LEU A 27 -16.01 20.68 -6.48
CA LEU A 27 -15.59 19.40 -5.92
C LEU A 27 -16.05 19.21 -4.47
N ARG A 28 -16.04 20.29 -3.67
CA ARG A 28 -16.55 20.26 -2.29
C ARG A 28 -18.04 19.97 -2.25
N GLU A 29 -18.81 20.57 -3.16
CA GLU A 29 -20.26 20.35 -3.27
C GLU A 29 -20.57 18.89 -3.62
N LEU A 30 -19.86 18.29 -4.59
CA LEU A 30 -20.04 16.87 -4.93
C LEU A 30 -19.79 15.94 -3.73
N VAL A 31 -18.75 16.21 -2.97
CA VAL A 31 -18.42 15.45 -1.76
C VAL A 31 -19.48 15.63 -0.69
N ALA A 32 -20.00 16.85 -0.52
CA ALA A 32 -21.09 17.15 0.40
C ALA A 32 -22.39 16.42 0.01
N LEU A 33 -22.72 16.34 -1.29
CA LEU A 33 -23.86 15.56 -1.79
C LEU A 33 -23.73 14.08 -1.40
N VAL A 34 -22.56 13.47 -1.62
CA VAL A 34 -22.35 12.06 -1.26
C VAL A 34 -22.52 11.82 0.24
N ARG A 35 -21.92 12.69 1.06
CA ARG A 35 -22.03 12.64 2.53
C ARG A 35 -23.45 12.81 3.02
N GLY A 36 -24.21 13.71 2.41
CA GLY A 36 -25.62 13.95 2.73
C GLY A 36 -26.57 12.88 2.20
N GLY A 37 -26.08 11.78 1.63
CA GLY A 37 -26.92 10.73 1.06
C GLY A 37 -27.67 11.15 -0.21
N LYS A 38 -27.34 12.30 -0.81
CA LYS A 38 -28.03 12.84 -1.97
C LYS A 38 -27.57 12.18 -3.27
N ALA A 39 -28.44 12.23 -4.27
CA ALA A 39 -28.08 11.81 -5.63
C ALA A 39 -26.97 12.70 -6.20
N LEU A 40 -26.02 12.08 -6.90
CA LEU A 40 -25.05 12.81 -7.71
C LEU A 40 -25.66 13.08 -9.10
N PRO A 41 -25.36 14.23 -9.73
CA PRO A 41 -25.66 14.40 -11.15
C PRO A 41 -24.89 13.37 -11.98
N PRO A 42 -25.37 12.99 -13.18
CA PRO A 42 -24.68 11.99 -14.01
C PRO A 42 -23.34 12.48 -14.55
N THR A 43 -23.21 13.79 -14.76
CA THR A 43 -22.01 14.45 -15.26
C THR A 43 -21.79 15.79 -14.57
N VAL A 44 -20.54 16.25 -14.60
CA VAL A 44 -20.13 17.60 -14.17
C VAL A 44 -19.08 18.15 -15.13
N THR A 45 -19.05 19.46 -15.29
CA THR A 45 -18.06 20.17 -16.10
C THR A 45 -17.17 21.03 -15.24
N PHE A 46 -15.89 21.12 -15.63
CA PHE A 46 -14.90 22.01 -15.03
C PHE A 46 -14.16 22.77 -16.11
N THR A 47 -13.46 23.82 -15.72
CA THR A 47 -12.50 24.53 -16.57
C THR A 47 -11.11 24.32 -15.98
N ASP A 48 -10.18 23.81 -16.77
CA ASP A 48 -8.77 23.67 -16.35
C ASP A 48 -8.01 25.00 -16.40
N ALA A 49 -6.70 24.96 -16.13
CA ALA A 49 -5.86 26.15 -16.05
C ALA A 49 -5.77 26.91 -17.39
N ASP A 50 -5.93 26.21 -18.50
CA ASP A 50 -5.84 26.75 -19.87
C ASP A 50 -7.21 27.16 -20.44
N GLY A 51 -8.27 27.05 -19.65
CA GLY A 51 -9.63 27.36 -20.10
C GLY A 51 -10.35 26.19 -20.80
N VAL A 52 -9.77 24.99 -20.83
CA VAL A 52 -10.39 23.83 -21.48
C VAL A 52 -11.50 23.27 -20.61
N ILE A 53 -12.63 22.95 -21.25
CA ILE A 53 -13.78 22.34 -20.57
C ILE A 53 -13.52 20.83 -20.40
N LEU A 54 -13.53 20.39 -19.15
CA LEU A 54 -13.41 18.98 -18.76
C LEU A 54 -14.77 18.45 -18.34
N THR A 55 -15.28 17.44 -19.03
CA THR A 55 -16.52 16.75 -18.64
C THR A 55 -16.19 15.42 -17.95
N ALA A 56 -16.71 15.22 -16.75
CA ALA A 56 -16.56 13.98 -16.00
C ALA A 56 -17.92 13.29 -15.81
N HIS A 57 -17.95 11.97 -15.99
CA HIS A 57 -19.02 11.13 -15.48
C HIS A 57 -18.82 10.87 -14.00
N LEU A 58 -19.90 10.96 -13.24
CA LEU A 58 -19.86 10.84 -11.78
C LEU A 58 -20.40 9.50 -11.32
N LEU A 59 -19.67 8.88 -10.40
CA LEU A 59 -20.08 7.67 -9.72
C LEU A 59 -19.85 7.82 -8.22
N ARG A 60 -20.80 7.33 -7.42
CA ARG A 60 -20.58 7.17 -5.99
C ARG A 60 -19.62 6.01 -5.79
N GLY A 61 -18.43 6.31 -5.28
CA GLY A 61 -17.40 5.32 -4.98
C GLY A 61 -17.65 4.63 -3.64
N ASN A 62 -16.88 3.57 -3.39
CA ASN A 62 -16.87 2.88 -2.11
C ASN A 62 -16.42 3.81 -0.98
N SER A 63 -16.89 3.55 0.24
CA SER A 63 -16.50 4.29 1.45
C SER A 63 -16.73 5.82 1.37
N GLY A 64 -17.76 6.23 0.61
CA GLY A 64 -18.16 7.64 0.52
C GLY A 64 -17.27 8.51 -0.38
N ALA A 65 -16.49 7.90 -1.27
CA ALA A 65 -15.72 8.63 -2.28
C ALA A 65 -16.62 9.14 -3.42
N VAL A 66 -16.22 10.24 -4.07
CA VAL A 66 -16.76 10.65 -5.37
C VAL A 66 -15.76 10.19 -6.44
N THR A 67 -16.22 9.48 -7.46
CA THR A 67 -15.39 9.07 -8.60
C THR A 67 -15.78 9.89 -9.81
N LEU A 68 -14.80 10.58 -10.40
CA LEU A 68 -14.90 11.34 -11.63
C LEU A 68 -14.19 10.54 -12.72
N THR A 69 -14.90 10.21 -13.79
CA THR A 69 -14.35 9.48 -14.92
C THR A 69 -14.36 10.35 -16.16
N PHE A 70 -13.18 10.56 -16.74
CA PHE A 70 -12.98 11.39 -17.92
C PHE A 70 -12.85 10.54 -19.19
N ALA A 71 -13.26 11.09 -20.32
CA ALA A 71 -13.30 10.40 -21.60
C ALA A 71 -11.90 10.08 -22.15
N ASP A 72 -10.93 10.94 -21.86
CA ASP A 72 -9.51 10.80 -22.23
C ASP A 72 -8.74 9.83 -21.32
N GLY A 73 -9.44 9.02 -20.52
CA GLY A 73 -8.88 7.87 -19.85
C GLY A 73 -8.27 8.14 -18.47
N ALA A 74 -8.59 9.27 -17.83
CA ALA A 74 -8.34 9.47 -16.41
C ALA A 74 -9.54 9.14 -15.53
N GLN A 75 -9.25 8.76 -14.29
CA GLN A 75 -10.22 8.66 -13.20
C GLN A 75 -9.66 9.38 -11.97
N LEU A 76 -10.46 10.24 -11.36
CA LEU A 76 -10.12 10.96 -10.13
C LEU A 76 -11.09 10.56 -9.02
N GLU A 77 -10.57 9.99 -7.94
CA GLU A 77 -11.33 9.64 -6.75
C GLU A 77 -11.07 10.65 -5.63
N LEU A 78 -12.14 11.19 -5.06
CA LEU A 78 -12.10 12.22 -4.02
C LEU A 78 -12.58 11.67 -2.68
N TYR A 79 -11.75 11.81 -1.66
CA TYR A 79 -12.02 11.34 -0.30
C TYR A 79 -12.09 12.52 0.68
N GLY A 80 -13.25 13.17 0.75
CA GLY A 80 -13.41 14.38 1.55
C GLY A 80 -13.12 14.24 3.05
N TRP A 81 -13.24 13.03 3.63
CA TRP A 81 -12.97 12.79 5.06
C TRP A 81 -11.49 12.68 5.36
N GLY A 82 -10.69 12.26 4.38
CA GLY A 82 -9.26 12.11 4.52
C GLY A 82 -8.47 13.27 3.91
N GLY A 83 -9.12 14.22 3.22
CA GLY A 83 -8.44 15.33 2.55
C GLY A 83 -7.42 14.83 1.52
N PHE A 84 -7.77 13.79 0.76
CA PHE A 84 -6.88 13.24 -0.27
C PHE A 84 -7.65 12.90 -1.55
N ALA A 85 -6.91 12.90 -2.64
CA ALA A 85 -7.38 12.49 -3.95
C ALA A 85 -6.52 11.36 -4.52
N VAL A 86 -7.10 10.56 -5.39
CA VAL A 86 -6.40 9.49 -6.12
C VAL A 86 -6.67 9.64 -7.61
N LEU A 87 -5.62 9.91 -8.38
CA LEU A 87 -5.65 9.97 -9.83
C LEU A 87 -5.22 8.61 -10.40
N ILE A 88 -5.99 8.03 -11.31
CA ILE A 88 -5.80 6.69 -11.85
C ILE A 88 -5.73 6.75 -13.37
N ALA A 89 -4.69 6.14 -13.94
CA ALA A 89 -4.54 5.98 -15.38
C ALA A 89 -5.29 4.74 -15.87
N LYS A 90 -6.08 4.88 -16.94
CA LYS A 90 -6.70 3.73 -17.62
C LYS A 90 -5.73 3.12 -18.64
N ALA A 91 -5.85 1.80 -18.82
CA ALA A 91 -4.99 1.05 -19.73
C ALA A 91 -4.99 1.59 -21.16
N SER A 92 -6.12 2.10 -21.66
CA SER A 92 -6.24 2.64 -23.01
C SER A 92 -5.24 3.76 -23.32
N VAL A 93 -4.87 4.56 -22.32
CA VAL A 93 -3.93 5.67 -22.51
C VAL A 93 -2.49 5.26 -22.27
N VAL A 94 -2.26 4.40 -21.28
CA VAL A 94 -0.89 3.97 -20.97
C VAL A 94 -0.32 3.13 -22.12
N TRP A 95 -1.16 2.32 -22.76
CA TRP A 95 -0.76 1.42 -23.84
C TRP A 95 -0.69 2.06 -25.22
N SER A 96 -1.20 3.29 -25.40
CA SER A 96 -0.99 4.04 -26.65
C SER A 96 0.42 4.65 -26.73
N GLY A 97 1.24 4.54 -25.68
CA GLY A 97 2.59 5.12 -25.61
C GLY A 97 2.62 6.55 -25.08
N ALA A 98 1.47 7.09 -24.64
CA ALA A 98 1.32 8.48 -24.23
C ALA A 98 1.38 8.68 -22.70
N LEU A 99 2.10 7.84 -21.94
CA LEU A 99 2.11 7.93 -20.48
C LEU A 99 2.67 9.28 -19.99
N ARG A 100 3.77 9.76 -20.57
CA ARG A 100 4.36 11.07 -20.22
C ARG A 100 3.36 12.20 -20.47
N ASP A 101 2.73 12.21 -21.65
CA ASP A 101 1.78 13.25 -22.05
C ASP A 101 0.54 13.22 -21.16
N TRP A 102 0.04 12.01 -20.87
CA TRP A 102 -1.06 11.80 -19.95
C TRP A 102 -0.72 12.28 -18.53
N MET A 103 0.45 11.92 -18.00
CA MET A 103 0.88 12.35 -16.66
C MET A 103 1.02 13.86 -16.59
N THR A 104 1.62 14.48 -17.61
CA THR A 104 1.76 15.94 -17.72
C THR A 104 0.39 16.62 -17.70
N THR A 105 -0.51 16.17 -18.58
CA THR A 105 -1.87 16.71 -18.71
C THR A 105 -2.67 16.55 -17.42
N TRP A 106 -2.65 15.35 -16.84
CA TRP A 106 -3.53 15.02 -15.74
C TRP A 106 -3.00 15.44 -14.37
N PHE A 107 -1.68 15.55 -14.19
CA PHE A 107 -1.17 16.19 -12.98
C PHE A 107 -1.46 17.68 -12.97
N ASP A 108 -1.33 18.39 -14.10
CA ASP A 108 -1.72 19.80 -14.19
C ASP A 108 -3.21 19.97 -13.86
N ARG A 109 -4.08 19.31 -14.62
CA ARG A 109 -5.54 19.39 -14.44
C ARG A 109 -5.97 19.01 -13.02
N ALA A 110 -5.48 17.88 -12.48
CA ALA A 110 -5.88 17.45 -11.14
C ALA A 110 -5.36 18.40 -10.06
N SER A 111 -4.13 18.91 -10.19
CA SER A 111 -3.57 19.87 -9.23
C SER A 111 -4.29 21.21 -9.27
N TRP A 112 -4.69 21.66 -10.46
CA TRP A 112 -5.52 22.84 -10.63
C TRP A 112 -6.88 22.68 -9.96
N LEU A 113 -7.57 21.55 -10.19
CA LEU A 113 -8.89 21.31 -9.59
C LEU A 113 -8.84 21.17 -8.05
N LEU A 114 -7.75 20.60 -7.51
CA LEU A 114 -7.62 20.30 -6.09
C LEU A 114 -6.97 21.41 -5.27
N ALA A 115 -6.10 22.22 -5.89
CA ALA A 115 -5.26 23.18 -5.18
C ALA A 115 -5.07 24.51 -5.93
N GLY A 116 -5.70 24.70 -7.09
CA GLY A 116 -5.51 25.91 -7.91
C GLY A 116 -4.06 26.11 -8.37
N SER A 117 -3.27 25.04 -8.40
CA SER A 117 -1.83 25.08 -8.69
C SER A 117 -1.55 24.42 -10.03
N GLN A 118 -0.78 25.10 -10.88
CA GLN A 118 -0.25 24.49 -12.09
C GLN A 118 0.78 23.41 -11.74
N CYS A 119 0.87 22.40 -12.58
CA CYS A 119 1.77 21.27 -12.43
C CYS A 119 2.24 20.82 -13.83
N PRO A 120 3.23 21.51 -14.41
CA PRO A 120 3.59 21.36 -15.82
C PRO A 120 4.27 20.02 -16.15
N ASP A 121 4.71 19.26 -15.16
CA ASP A 121 5.39 17.99 -15.36
C ASP A 121 5.29 17.05 -14.13
N PRO A 122 5.68 15.76 -14.28
CA PRO A 122 5.69 14.80 -13.17
C PRO A 122 6.65 15.11 -12.03
N GLU A 123 7.70 15.90 -12.25
CA GLU A 123 8.67 16.30 -11.22
C GLU A 123 8.05 17.35 -10.28
N SER A 124 7.38 18.33 -10.87
CA SER A 124 6.52 19.31 -10.22
C SER A 124 5.38 18.63 -9.46
N ALA A 125 4.80 17.57 -10.03
CA ALA A 125 3.78 16.77 -9.34
C ALA A 125 4.34 16.17 -8.04
N ALA A 126 5.56 15.64 -8.09
CA ALA A 126 6.25 15.14 -6.90
C ALA A 126 6.51 16.26 -5.88
N ALA A 127 6.88 17.47 -6.32
CA ALA A 127 7.06 18.62 -5.43
C ALA A 127 5.75 19.04 -4.74
N LEU A 128 4.62 19.02 -5.47
CA LEU A 128 3.28 19.28 -4.93
C LEU A 128 2.77 18.18 -3.98
N GLY A 129 3.44 17.03 -3.92
CA GLY A 129 3.11 15.94 -3.01
C GLY A 129 2.36 14.78 -3.64
N TRP A 130 2.21 14.74 -4.97
CA TRP A 130 1.75 13.54 -5.66
C TRP A 130 2.75 12.41 -5.46
N ARG A 131 2.24 11.23 -5.11
CA ARG A 131 3.04 10.02 -4.96
C ARG A 131 2.37 8.86 -5.67
N THR A 132 3.13 8.03 -6.36
CA THR A 132 2.63 6.74 -6.85
C THR A 132 2.22 5.90 -5.63
N ARG A 133 0.94 5.60 -5.55
CA ARG A 133 0.33 4.80 -4.48
C ARG A 133 0.35 3.33 -4.84
N ASN A 134 -0.07 3.03 -6.07
CA ASN A 134 -0.15 1.70 -6.64
C ASN A 134 0.51 1.73 -8.02
N LEU A 135 1.31 0.71 -8.30
CA LEU A 135 1.90 0.48 -9.61
C LEU A 135 1.48 -0.90 -10.09
N GLU A 136 0.96 -0.96 -11.31
CA GLU A 136 0.83 -2.20 -12.06
C GLU A 136 1.81 -2.11 -13.24
N LEU A 137 2.78 -3.01 -13.30
CA LEU A 137 3.63 -3.25 -14.46
C LEU A 137 3.22 -4.55 -15.11
N CYS A 138 3.39 -4.66 -16.41
CA CYS A 138 3.05 -5.86 -17.14
C CYS A 138 3.99 -6.11 -18.30
N ALA A 139 4.17 -7.39 -18.64
CA ALA A 139 4.83 -7.83 -19.85
C ALA A 139 4.00 -8.94 -20.48
N ASP A 140 3.95 -8.95 -21.81
CA ASP A 140 3.12 -9.87 -22.59
C ASP A 140 3.99 -10.83 -23.39
N PHE A 141 3.54 -12.09 -23.47
CA PHE A 141 4.29 -13.20 -24.03
C PHE A 141 3.39 -14.06 -24.93
N THR A 142 3.92 -14.45 -26.08
CA THR A 142 3.46 -15.61 -26.84
C THR A 142 4.22 -16.86 -26.38
N GLY A 143 3.58 -18.03 -26.47
CA GLY A 143 4.21 -19.32 -26.14
C GLY A 143 4.48 -19.58 -24.65
N LEU A 144 4.24 -18.60 -23.77
CA LEU A 144 4.38 -18.79 -22.32
C LEU A 144 3.15 -19.53 -21.77
N GLU A 145 3.36 -20.74 -21.27
CA GLU A 145 2.30 -21.60 -20.75
C GLU A 145 2.64 -22.20 -19.40
N PHE A 146 1.62 -22.31 -18.54
CA PHE A 146 1.70 -22.94 -17.23
C PHE A 146 0.63 -24.01 -17.09
N VAL A 147 1.00 -25.13 -16.50
CA VAL A 147 0.12 -26.27 -16.21
C VAL A 147 -0.16 -26.37 -14.71
N GLU A 148 -1.12 -27.19 -14.33
CA GLU A 148 -1.51 -27.37 -12.92
C GLU A 148 -0.31 -27.72 -12.02
N GLY A 149 0.59 -28.58 -12.49
CA GLY A 149 1.81 -28.95 -11.77
C GLY A 149 2.80 -27.80 -11.52
N ASP A 150 2.68 -26.68 -12.23
CA ASP A 150 3.51 -25.50 -12.00
C ASP A 150 3.05 -24.68 -10.79
N VAL A 151 1.76 -24.77 -10.41
CA VAL A 151 1.16 -23.92 -9.36
C VAL A 151 1.90 -24.10 -8.04
N GLY A 152 2.15 -25.35 -7.63
CA GLY A 152 2.89 -25.66 -6.40
C GLY A 152 4.38 -25.30 -6.42
N ARG A 153 4.93 -24.91 -7.58
CA ARG A 153 6.35 -24.61 -7.79
C ARG A 153 6.66 -23.12 -7.78
N PHE A 154 5.67 -22.25 -7.61
CA PHE A 154 5.92 -20.84 -7.37
C PHE A 154 6.35 -20.59 -5.92
N VAL A 155 7.47 -19.89 -5.74
CA VAL A 155 8.05 -19.64 -4.42
C VAL A 155 8.22 -18.15 -4.15
N GLY A 156 8.15 -17.80 -2.86
CA GLY A 156 8.44 -16.46 -2.37
C GLY A 156 9.90 -16.26 -1.91
N PRO A 157 10.24 -15.06 -1.43
CA PRO A 157 11.61 -14.66 -1.04
C PRO A 157 12.25 -15.48 0.09
N ARG A 158 11.46 -16.27 0.84
CA ARG A 158 11.94 -17.11 1.95
C ARG A 158 11.73 -18.60 1.68
N GLY A 159 11.48 -19.00 0.44
CA GLY A 159 11.19 -20.41 0.10
C GLY A 159 9.90 -20.96 0.72
N GLY A 160 9.15 -20.13 1.45
CA GLY A 160 7.84 -20.48 1.96
C GLY A 160 6.78 -20.32 0.87
N ALA A 161 5.80 -21.23 0.88
CA ALA A 161 4.61 -21.11 0.06
C ALA A 161 3.96 -19.75 0.31
N LYS A 162 3.90 -18.89 -0.72
CA LYS A 162 2.94 -17.79 -0.70
C LYS A 162 1.55 -18.39 -0.87
N ARG A 163 0.51 -17.62 -0.53
CA ARG A 163 -0.81 -17.92 -1.05
C ARG A 163 -0.73 -17.84 -2.57
N ILE A 164 -1.04 -18.96 -3.22
CA ILE A 164 -1.14 -19.09 -4.65
C ILE A 164 -2.60 -19.38 -4.92
N ASP A 165 -3.26 -18.45 -5.60
CA ASP A 165 -4.64 -18.66 -6.04
C ASP A 165 -4.59 -18.93 -7.55
N SER A 166 -5.12 -20.08 -7.99
CA SER A 166 -5.21 -20.45 -9.41
C SER A 166 -6.65 -20.73 -9.81
N HIS A 167 -7.05 -20.30 -11.00
CA HIS A 167 -8.39 -20.52 -11.52
C HIS A 167 -8.41 -20.65 -13.05
N GLY A 168 -9.52 -21.19 -13.58
CA GLY A 168 -9.76 -21.39 -15.00
C GLY A 168 -8.92 -22.53 -15.59
N PHE A 169 -9.09 -23.74 -15.08
CA PHE A 169 -8.47 -24.92 -15.69
C PHE A 169 -9.14 -25.22 -17.03
N LYS A 170 -8.33 -25.37 -18.08
CA LYS A 170 -8.81 -25.81 -19.39
C LYS A 170 -8.73 -27.34 -19.50
N PRO A 171 -9.52 -28.00 -20.38
CA PRO A 171 -9.54 -29.46 -20.52
C PRO A 171 -8.17 -30.11 -20.74
N HIS A 172 -7.22 -29.41 -21.38
CA HIS A 172 -5.82 -29.86 -21.57
C HIS A 172 -4.89 -29.57 -20.37
N GLY A 173 -5.40 -29.21 -19.19
CA GLY A 173 -4.61 -29.02 -17.96
C GLY A 173 -3.87 -27.68 -17.81
N SER A 174 -3.94 -26.76 -18.80
CA SER A 174 -3.37 -25.42 -18.62
C SER A 174 -4.14 -24.62 -17.56
N VAL A 175 -3.40 -23.82 -16.80
CA VAL A 175 -3.96 -22.88 -15.83
C VAL A 175 -4.19 -21.53 -16.49
N GLU A 176 -5.42 -21.01 -16.46
CA GLU A 176 -5.75 -19.70 -17.04
C GLU A 176 -5.12 -18.55 -16.24
N THR A 177 -5.25 -18.55 -14.91
CA THR A 177 -4.72 -17.49 -14.04
C THR A 177 -3.98 -18.06 -12.84
N ILE A 178 -2.85 -17.45 -12.47
CA ILE A 178 -2.11 -17.70 -11.23
C ILE A 178 -1.84 -16.36 -10.56
N GLU A 179 -2.18 -16.23 -9.28
CA GLU A 179 -1.86 -15.07 -8.45
C GLU A 179 -0.92 -15.45 -7.30
N LEU A 180 0.17 -14.69 -7.14
CA LEU A 180 1.22 -14.89 -6.14
C LEU A 180 1.19 -13.77 -5.09
N GLY A 181 0.68 -14.09 -3.91
CA GLY A 181 0.52 -13.14 -2.81
C GLY A 181 -0.78 -12.35 -2.88
N LYS A 182 -1.01 -11.48 -1.88
CA LYS A 182 -2.27 -10.72 -1.75
C LYS A 182 -2.06 -9.26 -2.14
N ARG A 183 -3.06 -8.69 -2.79
CA ARG A 183 -3.22 -7.23 -2.96
C ARG A 183 -3.54 -6.60 -1.61
N ARG A 184 -2.52 -6.25 -0.84
CA ARG A 184 -2.61 -5.59 0.48
C ARG A 184 -1.66 -4.42 0.51
N ARG A 185 -1.85 -3.50 1.47
CA ARG A 185 -0.93 -2.38 1.72
C ARG A 185 0.50 -2.87 1.94
N ASP A 186 1.46 -2.14 1.38
CA ASP A 186 2.90 -2.37 1.45
C ASP A 186 3.34 -3.74 0.90
N ALA A 187 2.59 -4.28 -0.07
CA ALA A 187 2.82 -5.62 -0.59
C ALA A 187 3.20 -5.63 -2.08
N LEU A 188 3.99 -6.64 -2.42
CA LEU A 188 4.29 -7.05 -3.78
C LEU A 188 3.51 -8.34 -4.09
N SER A 189 2.78 -8.32 -5.21
CA SER A 189 2.12 -9.49 -5.80
C SER A 189 2.43 -9.61 -7.28
N ILE A 190 2.37 -10.83 -7.80
CA ILE A 190 2.45 -11.09 -9.24
C ILE A 190 1.19 -11.83 -9.67
N GLY A 191 0.64 -11.48 -10.82
CA GLY A 191 -0.39 -12.25 -11.50
C GLY A 191 0.13 -12.72 -12.85
N THR A 192 -0.27 -13.90 -13.30
CA THR A 192 -0.14 -14.28 -14.71
C THR A 192 -1.47 -14.80 -15.20
N HIS A 193 -1.91 -14.38 -16.39
CA HIS A 193 -3.17 -14.86 -16.95
C HIS A 193 -3.16 -14.92 -18.48
N ASP A 194 -4.06 -15.73 -19.05
CA ASP A 194 -4.37 -15.72 -20.48
C ASP A 194 -5.11 -14.43 -20.86
N LYS A 195 -4.36 -13.46 -21.41
CA LYS A 195 -4.89 -12.15 -21.78
C LYS A 195 -5.78 -12.24 -23.01
N THR A 196 -5.45 -13.11 -23.97
CA THR A 196 -6.29 -13.38 -25.14
C THR A 196 -7.67 -13.89 -24.72
N GLN A 197 -7.73 -14.85 -23.80
CA GLN A 197 -9.00 -15.38 -23.30
C GLN A 197 -9.76 -14.33 -22.46
N LYS A 198 -9.07 -13.56 -21.62
CA LYS A 198 -9.68 -12.45 -20.87
C LYS A 198 -10.37 -11.46 -21.82
N LEU A 199 -9.68 -11.00 -22.86
CA LEU A 199 -10.24 -10.09 -23.86
C LEU A 199 -11.48 -10.67 -24.55
N ARG A 200 -11.43 -11.95 -24.95
CA ARG A 200 -12.59 -12.63 -25.55
C ARG A 200 -13.78 -12.72 -24.61
N ARG A 201 -13.57 -12.98 -23.31
CA ARG A 201 -14.63 -12.96 -22.29
C ARG A 201 -15.23 -11.57 -22.11
N ASP A 202 -14.39 -10.54 -22.21
CA ASP A 202 -14.80 -9.12 -22.19
C ASP A 202 -15.43 -8.67 -23.53
N LYS A 203 -15.74 -9.62 -24.43
CA LYS A 203 -16.31 -9.39 -25.77
C LYS A 203 -15.46 -8.49 -26.67
N GLN A 204 -14.15 -8.47 -26.44
CA GLN A 204 -13.18 -7.74 -27.25
C GLN A 204 -12.40 -8.69 -28.15
N GLN A 205 -12.24 -8.33 -29.41
CA GLN A 205 -11.34 -9.05 -30.30
C GLN A 205 -9.88 -8.70 -29.94
N PRO A 206 -8.98 -9.68 -29.72
CA PRO A 206 -7.59 -9.41 -29.36
C PRO A 206 -6.88 -8.44 -30.33
N ALA A 207 -7.11 -8.63 -31.64
CA ALA A 207 -6.51 -7.79 -32.69
C ALA A 207 -7.02 -6.34 -32.68
N GLN A 208 -8.19 -6.08 -32.09
CA GLN A 208 -8.79 -4.75 -31.98
C GLN A 208 -8.64 -4.16 -30.56
N SER A 209 -7.93 -4.84 -29.67
CA SER A 209 -7.75 -4.36 -28.30
C SER A 209 -6.75 -3.21 -28.24
N VAL A 210 -6.82 -2.40 -27.18
CA VAL A 210 -5.87 -1.30 -26.93
C VAL A 210 -4.40 -1.76 -26.82
N TYR A 211 -4.19 -3.06 -26.62
CA TYR A 211 -2.86 -3.67 -26.49
C TYR A 211 -2.28 -4.10 -27.84
N SER A 212 -3.13 -4.33 -28.85
CA SER A 212 -2.70 -4.93 -30.12
C SER A 212 -1.65 -4.13 -30.89
N PRO A 213 -1.65 -2.78 -30.92
CA PRO A 213 -0.59 -2.04 -31.61
C PRO A 213 0.79 -2.33 -31.03
N THR A 214 0.89 -2.38 -29.71
CA THR A 214 2.13 -2.71 -29.00
C THR A 214 2.51 -4.18 -29.25
N TRP A 215 1.56 -5.11 -29.20
CA TRP A 215 1.85 -6.52 -29.51
C TRP A 215 2.39 -6.72 -30.92
N HIS A 216 1.76 -6.12 -31.93
CA HIS A 216 2.21 -6.21 -33.32
C HIS A 216 3.60 -5.58 -33.53
N ARG A 217 3.86 -4.41 -32.91
CA ARG A 217 5.18 -3.76 -32.95
C ARG A 217 6.30 -4.70 -32.46
N HIS A 218 5.98 -5.61 -31.55
CA HIS A 218 6.92 -6.56 -30.96
C HIS A 218 6.73 -8.00 -31.48
N GLY A 219 6.16 -8.16 -32.68
CA GLY A 219 6.18 -9.43 -33.41
C GLY A 219 5.03 -10.38 -33.11
N TRP A 220 3.93 -9.91 -32.52
CA TRP A 220 2.69 -10.68 -32.48
C TRP A 220 2.08 -10.83 -33.87
N ASP A 221 1.69 -12.06 -34.22
CA ASP A 221 1.14 -12.45 -35.52
C ASP A 221 -0.38 -12.20 -35.65
N GLY A 222 -1.02 -11.66 -34.62
CA GLY A 222 -2.47 -11.41 -34.58
C GLY A 222 -3.33 -12.60 -34.17
N VAL A 223 -2.74 -13.80 -34.06
CA VAL A 223 -3.47 -15.05 -33.81
C VAL A 223 -2.96 -15.82 -32.59
N ALA A 224 -1.66 -15.75 -32.32
CA ALA A 224 -1.01 -16.43 -31.21
C ALA A 224 -1.62 -16.00 -29.89
N ARG A 225 -1.68 -16.95 -28.96
CA ARG A 225 -2.19 -16.71 -27.61
C ARG A 225 -1.22 -15.84 -26.83
N VAL A 226 -1.74 -14.81 -26.17
CA VAL A 226 -1.00 -13.87 -25.35
C VAL A 226 -1.24 -14.16 -23.87
N ARG A 227 -0.17 -14.45 -23.15
CA ARG A 227 -0.14 -14.53 -21.69
C ARG A 227 0.47 -13.24 -21.14
N ARG A 228 -0.22 -12.62 -20.19
CA ARG A 228 0.24 -11.44 -19.47
C ARG A 228 0.81 -11.84 -18.13
N VAL A 229 1.99 -11.33 -17.79
CA VAL A 229 2.53 -11.32 -16.43
C VAL A 229 2.40 -9.89 -15.89
N GLU A 230 1.84 -9.74 -14.70
CA GLU A 230 1.64 -8.46 -14.02
C GLU A 230 2.40 -8.43 -12.70
N VAL A 231 3.26 -7.43 -12.50
CA VAL A 231 3.86 -7.08 -11.23
C VAL A 231 3.02 -5.96 -10.62
N ARG A 232 2.44 -6.20 -9.44
CA ARG A 232 1.60 -5.24 -8.74
C ARG A 232 2.22 -4.91 -7.40
N ALA A 233 2.44 -3.62 -7.16
CA ALA A 233 3.07 -3.13 -5.95
C ALA A 233 2.37 -1.88 -5.41
N ASN A 234 2.40 -1.70 -4.10
CA ASN A 234 1.86 -0.51 -3.48
C ASN A 234 2.67 -0.09 -2.24
N GLY A 235 2.49 1.18 -1.86
CA GLY A 235 3.10 1.76 -0.66
C GLY A 235 4.59 1.50 -0.59
N ARG A 236 5.06 0.94 0.53
CA ARG A 236 6.50 0.68 0.78
C ARG A 236 7.12 -0.28 -0.25
N ALA A 237 6.34 -1.14 -0.90
CA ALA A 237 6.89 -2.07 -1.90
C ALA A 237 7.46 -1.37 -3.14
N LEU A 238 7.17 -0.09 -3.34
CA LEU A 238 7.67 0.76 -4.43
C LEU A 238 9.05 1.37 -4.15
N ARG A 239 9.58 1.23 -2.92
CA ARG A 239 10.86 1.79 -2.52
C ARG A 239 11.84 0.67 -2.27
N LEU A 240 12.89 0.60 -3.07
CA LEU A 240 13.96 -0.38 -2.96
C LEU A 240 15.29 0.30 -2.65
N ARG A 241 16.13 -0.39 -1.89
CA ARG A 241 17.52 0.00 -1.61
C ARG A 241 18.47 -1.17 -1.84
N GLY A 242 19.61 -0.90 -2.44
CA GLY A 242 20.77 -1.80 -2.54
C GLY A 242 21.91 -1.30 -1.67
N ALA A 243 22.71 -2.21 -1.12
CA ALA A 243 23.85 -1.84 -0.27
C ALA A 243 25.15 -1.67 -1.07
N HIS A 244 25.36 -2.46 -2.14
CA HIS A 244 26.61 -2.50 -2.89
C HIS A 244 26.36 -2.75 -4.40
N PRO A 245 26.48 -1.73 -5.26
CA PRO A 245 26.60 -0.31 -4.91
C PRO A 245 25.33 0.22 -4.20
N PRO A 246 25.43 1.33 -3.44
CA PRO A 246 24.25 1.98 -2.88
C PRO A 246 23.37 2.47 -4.02
N VAL A 247 22.19 1.87 -4.15
CA VAL A 247 21.19 2.24 -5.15
C VAL A 247 19.87 2.45 -4.42
N THR A 248 19.21 3.57 -4.66
CA THR A 248 17.84 3.80 -4.20
C THR A 248 16.94 3.88 -5.42
N LEU A 249 15.98 2.97 -5.51
CA LEU A 249 14.94 2.98 -6.53
C LEU A 249 13.63 3.35 -5.85
N ASP A 250 13.15 4.56 -6.12
CA ASP A 250 11.93 5.10 -5.52
C ASP A 250 10.86 5.34 -6.57
N LEU A 251 10.00 4.33 -6.76
CA LEU A 251 8.85 4.41 -7.67
C LEU A 251 7.65 5.12 -7.03
N THR A 252 7.78 5.63 -5.79
CA THR A 252 6.74 6.52 -5.22
C THR A 252 6.83 7.92 -5.78
N ASN A 253 7.98 8.30 -6.35
CA ASN A 253 8.08 9.50 -7.18
C ASN A 253 7.48 9.21 -8.57
N PRO A 254 6.44 9.93 -9.01
CA PRO A 254 5.83 9.72 -10.32
C PRO A 254 6.83 9.83 -11.47
N ALA A 255 7.78 10.76 -11.42
CA ALA A 255 8.76 10.96 -12.50
C ALA A 255 9.61 9.70 -12.77
N THR A 256 9.89 8.89 -11.73
CA THR A 256 10.64 7.63 -11.87
C THR A 256 9.89 6.60 -12.73
N LEU A 257 8.57 6.70 -12.88
CA LEU A 257 7.81 5.80 -13.75
C LEU A 257 8.07 6.03 -15.25
N LEU A 258 8.73 7.13 -15.61
CA LEU A 258 9.12 7.45 -16.99
C LEU A 258 10.56 7.01 -17.32
N ASP A 259 11.25 6.36 -16.38
CA ASP A 259 12.57 5.76 -16.58
C ASP A 259 12.42 4.25 -16.83
N ASP A 260 12.53 3.85 -18.10
CA ASP A 260 12.44 2.44 -18.51
C ASP A 260 13.46 1.55 -17.80
N ARG A 261 14.64 2.09 -17.47
CA ARG A 261 15.68 1.36 -16.74
C ARG A 261 15.23 1.12 -15.30
N ALA A 262 14.64 2.12 -14.65
CA ALA A 262 14.08 1.99 -13.31
C ALA A 262 12.93 0.95 -13.28
N LEU A 263 12.04 0.98 -14.27
CA LEU A 263 10.96 0.00 -14.40
C LEU A 263 11.49 -1.42 -14.63
N GLY A 264 12.48 -1.59 -15.52
CA GLY A 264 13.14 -2.87 -15.77
C GLY A 264 13.83 -3.43 -14.52
N GLN A 265 14.52 -2.58 -13.75
CA GLN A 265 15.13 -2.97 -12.48
C GLN A 265 14.10 -3.44 -11.45
N PHE A 266 12.99 -2.71 -11.32
CA PHE A 266 11.91 -3.10 -10.42
C PHE A 266 11.26 -4.42 -10.85
N TRP A 267 11.03 -4.59 -12.15
CA TRP A 267 10.54 -5.83 -12.74
C TRP A 267 11.43 -7.01 -12.37
N ARG A 268 12.75 -6.91 -12.59
CA ARG A 268 13.72 -7.96 -12.21
C ARG A 268 13.71 -8.25 -10.72
N HIS A 269 13.65 -7.22 -9.88
CA HIS A 269 13.53 -7.41 -8.44
C HIS A 269 12.29 -8.23 -8.10
N ALA A 270 11.13 -7.84 -8.63
CA ALA A 270 9.87 -8.48 -8.31
C ALA A 270 9.80 -9.94 -8.76
N THR A 271 10.18 -10.20 -10.02
CA THR A 271 10.13 -11.53 -10.66
C THR A 271 11.24 -12.47 -10.20
N ARG A 272 12.36 -11.96 -9.65
CA ARG A 272 13.34 -12.78 -8.92
C ARG A 272 12.85 -13.18 -7.53
N ARG A 273 12.14 -12.25 -6.87
CA ARG A 273 11.62 -12.43 -5.52
C ARG A 273 10.45 -13.40 -5.47
N LEU A 274 9.63 -13.42 -6.53
CA LEU A 274 8.48 -14.29 -6.72
C LEU A 274 8.70 -15.04 -8.03
N ARG A 275 9.08 -16.32 -7.94
CA ARG A 275 9.57 -17.06 -9.11
C ARG A 275 9.03 -18.47 -9.20
N LEU A 276 9.03 -19.01 -10.41
CA LEU A 276 8.83 -20.43 -10.67
C LEU A 276 10.19 -21.16 -10.52
N VAL A 277 10.24 -22.20 -9.70
CA VAL A 277 11.43 -23.06 -9.60
C VAL A 277 11.36 -24.19 -10.61
N GLY A 278 12.51 -24.62 -11.12
CA GLY A 278 12.68 -25.72 -12.08
C GLY A 278 12.20 -27.08 -11.54
N PRO A 279 12.10 -28.10 -12.40
CA PRO A 279 11.60 -29.41 -12.00
C PRO A 279 12.59 -30.07 -11.04
N GLY A 280 12.07 -30.66 -9.96
CA GLY A 280 12.88 -31.30 -8.93
C GLY A 280 12.05 -31.67 -7.70
N ARG A 281 12.53 -32.64 -6.91
CA ARG A 281 11.95 -32.95 -5.59
C ARG A 281 12.64 -32.06 -4.56
N PHE A 282 11.93 -31.07 -4.04
CA PHE A 282 12.43 -30.19 -2.99
C PHE A 282 11.70 -30.56 -1.70
N GLY A 283 12.43 -31.13 -0.74
CA GLY A 283 11.86 -31.70 0.49
C GLY A 283 11.57 -30.67 1.56
N ASN A 284 12.18 -29.47 1.48
CA ASN A 284 12.00 -28.41 2.45
C ASN A 284 12.10 -26.99 1.84
N ALA A 285 11.74 -25.98 2.63
CA ALA A 285 11.76 -24.57 2.21
C ALA A 285 13.17 -24.02 1.90
N THR A 286 14.23 -24.63 2.44
CA THR A 286 15.62 -24.25 2.15
C THR A 286 16.01 -24.74 0.76
N ASP A 287 15.66 -25.97 0.40
CA ASP A 287 15.89 -26.53 -0.94
C ASP A 287 15.21 -25.66 -2.01
N LEU A 288 13.99 -25.19 -1.74
CA LEU A 288 13.24 -24.28 -2.62
C LEU A 288 13.90 -22.90 -2.80
N ARG A 289 14.70 -22.42 -1.84
CA ARG A 289 15.44 -21.14 -1.98
C ARG A 289 16.60 -21.25 -2.96
N HIS A 290 17.26 -22.41 -2.98
CA HIS A 290 18.42 -22.68 -3.81
C HIS A 290 18.05 -23.38 -5.12
N ALA A 291 16.81 -23.83 -5.25
CA ALA A 291 16.28 -24.41 -6.49
C ALA A 291 16.50 -23.46 -7.68
N PRO A 292 16.96 -24.01 -8.83
CA PRO A 292 17.14 -23.24 -10.05
C PRO A 292 15.81 -22.62 -10.48
N THR A 293 15.87 -21.48 -11.14
CA THR A 293 14.67 -20.86 -11.72
C THR A 293 14.26 -21.65 -12.96
N ASP A 294 12.97 -21.89 -13.15
CA ASP A 294 12.46 -22.53 -14.36
C ASP A 294 12.82 -21.69 -15.60
N PRO A 295 13.33 -22.27 -16.71
CA PRO A 295 13.74 -21.50 -17.88
C PRO A 295 12.66 -20.56 -18.42
N ARG A 296 11.39 -20.98 -18.40
CA ARG A 296 10.26 -20.13 -18.83
C ARG A 296 10.14 -18.86 -17.99
N TRP A 297 10.55 -18.92 -16.73
CA TRP A 297 10.53 -17.79 -15.81
C TRP A 297 11.83 -16.97 -15.85
N VAL A 298 12.94 -17.55 -16.29
CA VAL A 298 14.15 -16.79 -16.64
C VAL A 298 13.81 -15.80 -17.76
N ASP A 299 13.12 -16.26 -18.81
CA ASP A 299 12.65 -15.39 -19.90
C ASP A 299 11.80 -14.22 -19.36
N VAL A 300 10.88 -14.51 -18.42
CA VAL A 300 10.06 -13.48 -17.75
C VAL A 300 10.93 -12.48 -17.01
N GLN A 301 11.98 -12.92 -16.31
CA GLN A 301 12.89 -12.02 -15.58
C GLN A 301 13.72 -11.16 -16.53
N GLU A 302 14.21 -11.72 -17.63
CA GLU A 302 15.14 -11.06 -18.56
C GLU A 302 14.49 -9.96 -19.38
N VAL A 303 13.15 -9.96 -19.49
CA VAL A 303 12.38 -8.85 -20.09
C VAL A 303 12.66 -7.50 -19.41
N GLY A 304 13.08 -7.49 -18.14
CA GLY A 304 13.48 -6.29 -17.43
C GLY A 304 14.85 -5.71 -17.79
N GLY A 305 15.52 -6.22 -18.83
CA GLY A 305 16.85 -5.77 -19.25
C GLY A 305 17.97 -6.32 -18.36
N PRO A 306 19.17 -5.71 -18.31
CA PRO A 306 20.30 -6.23 -17.54
C PRO A 306 20.08 -6.16 -16.02
N ALA A 307 20.66 -7.12 -15.28
CA ALA A 307 20.55 -7.15 -13.82
C ALA A 307 21.43 -6.05 -13.22
N LEU A 308 20.94 -5.39 -12.16
CA LEU A 308 21.83 -4.60 -11.32
C LEU A 308 22.76 -5.52 -10.51
N PRO A 309 24.02 -5.10 -10.30
CA PRO A 309 24.85 -5.71 -9.28
C PRO A 309 24.23 -5.47 -7.90
N GLY A 310 24.19 -6.51 -7.08
CA GLY A 310 23.72 -6.45 -5.69
C GLY A 310 22.26 -6.87 -5.46
N ILE A 311 21.90 -6.96 -4.18
CA ILE A 311 20.57 -7.38 -3.72
C ILE A 311 19.77 -6.14 -3.35
N LEU A 312 18.70 -5.87 -4.11
CA LEU A 312 17.71 -4.86 -3.74
C LEU A 312 16.77 -5.41 -2.67
N VAL A 313 16.48 -4.60 -1.64
CA VAL A 313 15.51 -4.91 -0.59
C VAL A 313 14.54 -3.75 -0.43
N VAL A 314 13.32 -4.04 0.02
CA VAL A 314 12.31 -3.01 0.33
C VAL A 314 12.87 -2.06 1.40
N ASP A 315 12.87 -0.76 1.11
CA ASP A 315 13.27 0.27 2.05
C ASP A 315 12.20 0.46 3.12
N ARG A 316 12.61 0.24 4.38
CA ARG A 316 11.76 0.35 5.57
C ARG A 316 12.28 1.40 6.55
N THR A 317 13.19 2.26 6.12
CA THR A 317 13.88 3.20 7.01
C THR A 317 12.89 4.20 7.61
N GLU A 318 12.10 4.85 6.76
CA GLU A 318 11.09 5.82 7.19
C GLU A 318 9.95 5.18 8.00
N ALA A 319 9.54 3.98 7.61
CA ALA A 319 8.58 3.18 8.34
C ALA A 319 8.99 2.93 9.79
N ARG A 320 10.23 2.52 10.00
CA ARG A 320 10.80 2.28 11.34
C ARG A 320 10.87 3.58 12.14
N ARG A 321 11.20 4.70 11.49
CA ARG A 321 11.20 6.03 12.11
C ARG A 321 9.81 6.42 12.62
N LEU A 322 8.78 6.27 11.77
CA LEU A 322 7.40 6.58 12.09
C LEU A 322 6.79 5.61 13.11
N GLU A 323 7.04 4.31 13.00
CA GLU A 323 6.63 3.30 14.00
C GLU A 323 7.26 3.62 15.36
N GLY A 324 8.54 3.99 15.39
CA GLY A 324 9.20 4.46 16.61
C GLY A 324 8.58 5.75 17.18
N ALA A 325 8.20 6.70 16.33
CA ALA A 325 7.54 7.93 16.77
C ALA A 325 6.13 7.68 17.33
N GLU A 326 5.35 6.80 16.68
CA GLU A 326 4.01 6.41 17.13
C GLU A 326 4.06 5.61 18.43
N LEU A 327 5.04 4.70 18.58
CA LEU A 327 5.32 4.02 19.84
C LEU A 327 5.61 5.03 20.96
N ARG A 328 6.51 5.99 20.72
CA ARG A 328 6.80 7.08 21.68
C ARG A 328 5.54 7.89 22.05
N ARG A 329 4.69 8.21 21.07
CA ARG A 329 3.43 8.94 21.29
C ARG A 329 2.43 8.14 22.13
N ARG A 330 2.29 6.84 21.86
CA ARG A 330 1.41 5.94 22.64
C ARG A 330 1.92 5.75 24.06
N ASP A 331 3.22 5.58 24.23
CA ASP A 331 3.86 5.48 25.55
C ASP A 331 3.67 6.77 26.34
N GLY A 332 3.86 7.93 25.70
CA GLY A 332 3.52 9.24 26.27
C GLY A 332 2.05 9.32 26.69
N SER A 333 1.12 8.99 25.80
CA SER A 333 -0.33 9.01 26.10
C SER A 333 -0.72 8.04 27.23
N ALA A 334 -0.11 6.87 27.30
CA ALA A 334 -0.32 5.90 28.37
C ALA A 334 0.19 6.44 29.72
N LEU A 335 1.35 7.10 29.73
CA LEU A 335 1.87 7.77 30.92
C LEU A 335 0.96 8.93 31.35
N VAL A 336 0.50 9.77 30.43
CA VAL A 336 -0.48 10.84 30.71
C VAL A 336 -1.76 10.26 31.32
N LYS A 337 -2.28 9.16 30.77
CA LYS A 337 -3.46 8.47 31.33
C LYS A 337 -3.20 7.79 32.67
N ALA A 338 -1.96 7.41 32.97
CA ALA A 338 -1.58 6.86 34.26
C ALA A 338 -1.48 7.98 35.31
N LEU A 339 -0.83 9.09 34.96
CA LEU A 339 -0.76 10.32 35.76
C LEU A 339 -2.16 10.88 36.04
N ALA A 340 -2.98 11.08 35.01
CA ALA A 340 -4.37 11.53 35.17
C ALA A 340 -5.21 10.59 36.04
N ARG A 341 -4.94 9.27 36.04
CA ARG A 341 -5.62 8.30 36.91
C ARG A 341 -5.11 8.31 38.35
N SER A 342 -3.82 8.56 38.56
CA SER A 342 -3.27 8.79 39.91
C SER A 342 -3.77 10.10 40.52
N VAL A 343 -4.07 11.09 39.67
CA VAL A 343 -4.47 12.44 40.06
C VAL A 343 -5.97 12.57 40.19
N GLY A 344 -6.76 11.86 39.38
CA GLY A 344 -8.21 11.71 39.51
C GLY A 344 -8.68 10.98 40.78
N ARG A 345 -7.78 10.78 41.76
CA ARG A 345 -8.08 10.43 43.15
C ARG A 345 -7.90 11.60 44.13
N SER A 346 -7.53 12.80 43.66
CA SER A 346 -7.36 14.00 44.49
C SER A 346 -8.36 15.09 44.08
N PRO A 347 -9.14 15.68 45.01
CA PRO A 347 -10.33 16.47 44.69
C PRO A 347 -10.07 17.97 44.42
N ALA A 348 -8.84 18.39 44.05
CA ALA A 348 -8.49 19.82 43.95
C ALA A 348 -8.26 20.28 42.49
N PRO A 349 -9.10 21.19 41.94
CA PRO A 349 -9.02 21.69 40.56
C PRO A 349 -7.70 22.38 40.18
N ASP A 350 -7.06 23.07 41.12
CA ASP A 350 -5.81 23.82 40.87
C ASP A 350 -4.61 22.91 40.63
N LEU A 351 -4.67 21.67 41.14
CA LEU A 351 -3.64 20.64 40.92
C LEU A 351 -3.68 20.13 39.47
N GLN A 352 -4.87 20.10 38.86
CA GLN A 352 -5.10 19.59 37.50
C GLN A 352 -4.35 20.44 36.46
N ALA A 353 -4.44 21.76 36.56
CA ALA A 353 -3.77 22.70 35.66
C ALA A 353 -2.23 22.65 35.80
N GLY A 354 -1.71 22.47 37.02
CA GLY A 354 -0.27 22.28 37.25
C GLY A 354 0.26 20.99 36.64
N ILE A 355 -0.54 19.93 36.65
CA ILE A 355 -0.15 18.60 36.14
C ILE A 355 -0.18 18.56 34.61
N GLU A 356 -1.16 19.20 33.98
CA GLU A 356 -1.20 19.35 32.52
C GLU A 356 0.05 20.10 32.01
N ARG A 357 0.53 21.10 32.76
CA ARG A 357 1.75 21.83 32.45
C ARG A 357 3.03 20.99 32.63
N VAL A 358 3.16 20.25 33.73
CA VAL A 358 4.31 19.34 33.96
C VAL A 358 4.36 18.21 32.92
N VAL A 359 3.20 17.69 32.51
CA VAL A 359 3.10 16.69 31.44
C VAL A 359 3.52 17.28 30.09
N ALA A 360 3.10 18.50 29.79
CA ALA A 360 3.50 19.19 28.56
C ALA A 360 5.02 19.42 28.51
N GLU A 361 5.65 19.81 29.63
CA GLU A 361 7.11 20.00 29.73
C GLU A 361 7.89 18.66 29.68
N ALA A 362 7.40 17.60 30.32
CA ALA A 362 8.07 16.29 30.36
C ALA A 362 8.11 15.58 28.99
N VAL A 363 7.08 15.76 28.14
CA VAL A 363 7.01 15.14 26.80
C VAL A 363 8.05 15.72 25.84
N VAL A 364 8.56 16.92 26.11
CA VAL A 364 9.61 17.57 25.30
C VAL A 364 11.02 17.39 25.87
N HIS A 365 11.16 16.83 27.08
CA HIS A 365 12.45 16.74 27.77
C HIS A 365 13.30 15.55 27.28
N PRO A 366 14.59 15.74 26.93
CA PRO A 366 15.43 14.69 26.32
C PRO A 366 15.64 13.45 27.21
N ASP A 367 15.61 13.60 28.54
CA ASP A 367 15.83 12.50 29.50
C ASP A 367 14.58 11.69 29.88
N PHE A 368 13.42 11.98 29.29
CA PHE A 368 12.15 11.31 29.58
C PHE A 368 12.22 9.78 29.47
N LYS A 369 13.09 9.27 28.58
CA LYS A 369 13.31 7.84 28.36
C LYS A 369 13.91 7.12 29.58
N ASN A 370 14.79 7.78 30.33
CA ASN A 370 15.43 7.22 31.52
C ASN A 370 14.46 7.19 32.71
N LEU A 371 13.60 8.20 32.81
CA LEU A 371 12.58 8.29 33.86
C LEU A 371 11.52 7.17 33.76
N VAL A 372 11.08 6.86 32.53
CA VAL A 372 10.12 5.78 32.26
C VAL A 372 10.74 4.39 32.49
N ALA A 373 12.03 4.23 32.20
CA ALA A 373 12.75 2.97 32.46
C ALA A 373 12.86 2.69 33.98
N ALA A 374 13.24 3.69 34.77
CA ALA A 374 13.33 3.58 36.23
C ALA A 374 11.97 3.33 36.91
N ALA A 375 10.88 3.87 36.35
CA ALA A 375 9.52 3.61 36.85
C ALA A 375 9.03 2.19 36.51
N ARG A 376 9.52 1.59 35.42
CA ARG A 376 9.20 0.20 35.04
C ARG A 376 9.91 -0.81 35.93
N GLU A 377 11.19 -0.61 36.26
CA GLU A 377 11.92 -1.52 37.17
C GLU A 377 11.24 -1.64 38.53
N ARG A 378 10.85 -0.51 39.13
CA ARG A 378 10.13 -0.50 40.42
C ARG A 378 8.77 -1.22 40.38
N ARG A 379 8.13 -1.32 39.22
CA ARG A 379 6.86 -2.05 39.05
C ARG A 379 7.05 -3.56 39.06
N TYR A 380 8.20 -4.05 38.59
CA TYR A 380 8.51 -5.48 38.62
C TYR A 380 8.93 -5.95 40.02
N ASP A 381 9.61 -5.12 40.80
CA ASP A 381 9.95 -5.42 42.19
C ASP A 381 8.70 -5.58 43.08
N VAL A 382 7.66 -4.78 42.83
CA VAL A 382 6.38 -4.85 43.58
C VAL A 382 5.53 -6.06 43.18
N LEU A 383 5.68 -6.58 41.96
CA LEU A 383 4.94 -7.76 41.49
C LEU A 383 5.66 -9.09 41.81
N GLY A 384 6.97 -9.04 42.13
CA GLY A 384 7.75 -10.21 42.53
C GLY A 384 7.51 -10.67 43.99
N SER A 385 6.96 -9.81 44.85
CA SER A 385 6.75 -10.09 46.27
C SER A 385 5.35 -10.63 46.63
N THR A 386 4.47 -10.86 45.65
CA THR A 386 3.05 -11.20 45.87
C THR A 386 2.67 -12.65 45.56
N ILE A 387 3.58 -13.62 45.66
CA ILE A 387 3.26 -15.05 45.57
C ILE A 387 3.77 -15.79 46.82
N GLN A 388 2.94 -15.81 47.86
CA GLN A 388 2.93 -16.87 48.86
C GLN A 388 1.53 -17.51 48.85
N ALA A 389 1.49 -18.82 48.63
CA ALA A 389 0.26 -19.60 48.54
C ALA A 389 -0.41 -19.77 49.92
N PRO A 390 -1.76 -19.73 50.02
CA PRO A 390 -2.46 -20.07 51.26
C PRO A 390 -2.62 -21.60 51.41
N PRO A 391 -2.69 -22.14 52.65
CA PRO A 391 -2.79 -23.58 52.89
C PRO A 391 -4.22 -24.11 52.70
N ALA A 392 -4.32 -25.41 52.41
CA ALA A 392 -5.54 -26.12 52.03
C ALA A 392 -6.41 -26.57 53.22
N GLY A 393 -7.74 -26.50 53.09
CA GLY A 393 -8.67 -27.24 53.99
C GLY A 393 -10.14 -26.79 54.04
N GLN A 394 -10.94 -27.20 53.06
CA GLN A 394 -12.30 -27.83 53.20
C GLN A 394 -13.54 -27.03 53.75
N PRO A 395 -14.80 -27.52 53.59
CA PRO A 395 -15.77 -26.93 52.66
C PRO A 395 -17.16 -26.58 53.24
N GLY A 396 -17.95 -25.74 52.54
CA GLY A 396 -19.42 -25.73 52.70
C GLY A 396 -20.12 -24.37 52.58
N ALA A 397 -21.19 -24.36 51.77
CA ALA A 397 -22.44 -23.58 51.88
C ALA A 397 -22.43 -22.03 51.90
N SER A 398 -23.14 -21.49 50.90
CA SER A 398 -24.23 -20.51 50.99
C SER A 398 -24.01 -19.07 51.50
N ALA A 399 -24.65 -18.17 50.72
CA ALA A 399 -25.38 -16.96 51.13
C ALA A 399 -24.64 -15.61 51.23
N LEU A 400 -25.04 -14.74 50.30
CA LEU A 400 -25.59 -13.38 50.51
C LEU A 400 -24.83 -12.36 51.38
N ALA A 401 -24.40 -11.31 50.66
CA ALA A 401 -24.81 -9.91 50.83
C ALA A 401 -24.24 -9.04 51.98
N CYS A 402 -24.16 -7.75 51.63
CA CYS A 402 -24.17 -6.56 52.49
C CYS A 402 -22.86 -6.24 53.24
N THR A 403 -22.04 -5.32 52.72
CA THR A 403 -22.05 -3.84 52.91
C THR A 403 -21.34 -3.35 54.17
N GLN A 404 -20.56 -2.28 53.95
CA GLN A 404 -20.20 -1.16 54.86
C GLN A 404 -18.75 -1.13 55.38
N GLY A 405 -18.14 0.06 55.24
CA GLY A 405 -17.06 0.54 56.12
C GLY A 405 -15.75 0.97 55.43
N VAL A 406 -15.69 2.22 54.97
CA VAL A 406 -14.52 2.97 54.46
C VAL A 406 -13.79 3.61 55.68
N PRO A 407 -12.62 4.27 55.57
CA PRO A 407 -11.24 3.82 55.30
C PRO A 407 -10.26 4.18 56.47
N GLN A 408 -9.00 3.73 56.41
CA GLN A 408 -7.90 4.44 57.09
C GLN A 408 -6.76 4.69 56.10
N TRP A 409 -6.78 5.88 55.50
CA TRP A 409 -5.67 6.48 54.78
C TRP A 409 -4.80 7.23 55.79
N ALA A 410 -3.69 6.64 56.25
CA ALA A 410 -2.56 7.35 56.83
C ALA A 410 -1.43 6.36 57.19
N GLU A 411 -0.69 5.89 56.19
CA GLU A 411 0.68 5.35 56.42
C GLU A 411 1.48 5.23 55.12
N ILE A 412 1.22 6.12 54.17
CA ILE A 412 2.07 6.29 52.99
C ILE A 412 2.72 7.65 53.16
N PHE A 413 4.04 7.65 53.24
CA PHE A 413 4.97 8.79 53.40
C PHE A 413 5.34 9.16 54.85
N GLY A 414 6.03 8.26 55.53
CA GLY A 414 6.84 8.57 56.72
C GLY A 414 8.19 7.86 56.64
N VAL A 415 9.21 8.60 56.22
CA VAL A 415 10.62 8.20 56.35
C VAL A 415 10.97 8.17 57.84
N GLY A 416 11.50 7.04 58.30
CA GLY A 416 12.05 6.79 59.62
C GLY A 416 12.72 5.42 59.63
#